data_AF-A0A354J3A3-F1
#
_entry.id   AF-A0A354J3A3-F1
#
_cell.length_a   1.000
_cell.length_b   1.000
_cell.length_c   1.000
_cell.angle_alpha   90.00
_cell.angle_beta   90.00
_cell.angle_gamma   90.00
#
_symmetry.space_group_name_H-M   'P 1'
#
loop_
_entity.id
_entity.type
_entity.pdbx_description
1 polymer ?
#
loop_
_entity_poly.entity_id
_entity_poly.type
_entity_poly.pdbx_seq_one_letter_code
_entity_poly.pdbx_strand_id
1 'polypeptide(L)' 'MALFECHFYSEVLGIQSSMTVIFPQKTKDKIWNKEKSGRDQVPVLYLLHGASDDDTIWLRRTSIER' A
#
# COMPACT_ATOMS: atom_id res chain seq x y z
N MET A 1 -6.79 5.28 6.36
CA MET A 1 -6.33 5.09 4.95
C MET A 1 -7.12 3.93 4.35
N ALA A 2 -7.02 3.63 3.06
CA ALA A 2 -7.62 2.42 2.50
C ALA A 2 -6.59 1.28 2.52
N LEU A 3 -6.91 0.18 3.19
CA LEU A 3 -6.08 -1.02 3.26
C LEU A 3 -6.53 -2.03 2.19
N PHE A 4 -5.58 -2.55 1.42
CA PHE A 4 -5.80 -3.61 0.45
C PHE A 4 -4.90 -4.80 0.75
N GLU A 5 -5.51 -5.96 0.88
CA GLU A 5 -4.83 -7.26 0.85
C GLU A 5 -4.94 -7.81 -0.57
N CYS A 6 -3.82 -7.87 -1.28
CA CYS A 6 -3.78 -8.27 -2.67
C CYS A 6 -3.26 -9.69 -2.78
N HIS A 7 -4.10 -10.62 -3.25
CA HIS A 7 -3.67 -11.96 -3.65
C HIS A 7 -3.57 -12.02 -5.16
N PHE A 8 -2.42 -12.47 -5.67
CA PHE A 8 -2.15 -12.51 -7.11
C PHE A 8 -1.25 -13.69 -7.47
N TYR A 9 -1.34 -14.14 -8.73
CA TYR A 9 -0.39 -15.12 -9.27
C TYR A 9 0.85 -14.40 -9.79
N SER A 10 2.04 -14.79 -9.30
CA SER A 10 3.31 -14.28 -9.81
C SER A 10 3.79 -15.17 -10.96
N GLU A 11 3.78 -14.65 -12.19
CA GLU A 11 4.30 -15.38 -13.36
C GLU A 11 5.80 -15.68 -13.23
N VAL A 12 6.56 -14.78 -12.61
CA VAL A 12 8.01 -14.93 -12.42
C VAL A 12 8.33 -16.06 -11.43
N LEU A 13 7.55 -16.17 -10.35
CA LEU A 13 7.77 -17.19 -9.32
C LEU A 13 6.97 -18.48 -9.58
N GLY A 14 5.96 -18.43 -10.45
CA GLY A 14 5.07 -19.55 -10.76
C GLY A 14 4.10 -19.92 -9.63
N ILE A 15 3.89 -19.06 -8.64
CA ILE A 15 3.08 -19.34 -7.43
C ILE A 15 2.10 -18.22 -7.10
N GLN A 16 1.07 -18.53 -6.31
CA GLN A 16 0.22 -17.52 -5.67
C GLN A 16 1.05 -16.76 -4.61
N SER A 17 0.87 -15.45 -4.55
CA SER A 17 1.60 -14.55 -3.65
C SER A 17 0.65 -13.49 -3.10
N SER A 18 1.06 -12.84 -2.02
CA SER A 18 0.33 -11.76 -1.36
C SER A 18 1.16 -10.50 -1.23
N MET A 19 0.48 -9.35 -1.19
CA MET A 19 1.06 -8.10 -0.72
C MET A 19 0.02 -7.25 -0.01
N THR A 20 0.47 -6.43 0.95
CA THR A 20 -0.35 -5.46 1.67
C THR A 20 -0.09 -4.05 1.14
N VAL A 21 -1.14 -3.32 0.77
CA VAL A 21 -1.07 -1.95 0.21
C VAL A 21 -1.90 -1.00 1.05
N ILE A 22 -1.28 0.10 1.51
CA ILE A 22 -1.96 1.19 2.20
C ILE A 22 -2.07 2.37 1.23
N PHE A 23 -3.29 2.70 0.81
CA PHE A 23 -3.55 3.75 -0.16
C PHE A 23 -4.14 5.01 0.52
N PRO A 24 -3.67 6.22 0.15
CA PRO A 24 -4.25 7.46 0.67
C PRO A 24 -5.73 7.59 0.31
N GLN A 25 -6.60 7.68 1.32
CA GLN A 25 -8.02 7.94 1.11
C GLN A 25 -8.25 9.45 0.94
N LYS A 26 -8.91 9.85 -0.15
CA LYS A 26 -9.37 11.23 -0.34
C LYS A 26 -10.48 11.52 0.67
N THR A 27 -10.17 12.20 1.77
CA THR A 27 -11.16 12.71 2.72
C THR A 27 -11.71 14.05 2.22
N LYS A 28 -13.03 14.24 2.34
CA LYS A 28 -13.72 15.45 1.85
C LYS A 28 -13.26 16.75 2.55
N ASP A 29 -12.59 16.64 3.69
CA ASP A 29 -12.27 17.78 4.57
C ASP A 29 -10.86 18.35 4.41
N LYS A 30 -10.03 17.83 3.50
CA LYS A 30 -8.74 18.47 3.19
C LYS A 30 -8.90 19.42 2.01
N ILE A 31 -9.37 20.62 2.34
CA ILE A 31 -9.18 21.85 1.57
C ILE A 31 -7.69 22.20 1.66
N TRP A 32 -6.83 21.45 0.97
CA TRP A 32 -5.47 21.89 0.70
C TRP A 32 -5.06 21.38 -0.68
N ASN A 33 -4.92 22.34 -1.59
CA ASN A 33 -4.51 22.23 -2.98
C ASN A 33 -5.57 21.72 -3.97
N LYS A 34 -6.36 22.69 -4.46
CA LYS A 34 -6.77 22.70 -5.87
C LYS A 34 -5.52 22.54 -6.74
N GLU A 35 -5.70 21.82 -7.85
CA GLU A 35 -4.71 21.49 -8.91
C GLU A 35 -3.84 20.28 -8.54
N LYS A 36 -4.16 19.07 -9.02
CA LYS A 36 -4.06 18.70 -10.44
C LYS A 36 -5.15 17.72 -10.85
N SER A 37 -5.98 18.13 -11.79
CA SER A 37 -6.82 17.24 -12.60
C SER A 37 -5.96 16.52 -13.65
N GLY A 38 -5.09 15.62 -13.19
CA GLY A 38 -4.37 14.64 -14.00
C GLY A 38 -4.48 13.28 -13.32
N ARG A 39 -4.02 12.20 -13.94
CA ARG A 39 -3.73 10.96 -13.18
C ARG A 39 -2.64 11.31 -12.18
N ASP A 40 -3.03 11.77 -10.99
CA ASP A 40 -2.11 12.11 -9.92
C ASP A 40 -1.36 10.84 -9.56
N GLN A 41 -0.12 10.77 -10.02
CA GLN A 41 0.80 9.71 -9.63
C GLN A 41 1.00 9.85 -8.12
N VAL A 42 0.45 8.90 -7.38
CA VAL A 42 0.67 8.81 -5.94
C VAL A 42 2.11 8.33 -5.74
N PRO A 43 2.96 9.04 -4.97
CA PRO A 43 4.29 8.54 -4.67
C PRO A 43 4.20 7.18 -3.96
N VAL A 44 5.01 6.22 -4.40
CA VAL A 44 5.00 4.84 -3.88
C VAL A 44 6.27 4.58 -3.08
N LEU A 45 6.10 4.03 -1.89
CA LEU A 45 7.19 3.49 -1.07
C LEU A 45 7.05 1.96 -1.01
N TYR A 46 8.08 1.25 -1.45
CA TYR A 46 8.19 -0.19 -1.26
C TYR A 46 8.89 -0.47 0.07
N LEU A 47 8.19 -1.17 0.96
CA LEU A 47 8.71 -1.51 2.28
C LEU A 47 8.88 -3.02 2.38
N LEU A 48 10.14 -3.45 2.38
CA LEU A 48 10.50 -4.88 2.42
C LEU A 48 10.54 -5.37 3.87
N HIS A 49 10.09 -6.60 4.10
CA HIS A 49 10.10 -7.24 5.41
C HIS A 49 11.43 -7.95 5.71
N GLY A 50 11.60 -8.41 6.95
CA GLY A 50 12.75 -9.21 7.37
C GLY A 50 12.65 -10.69 6.96
N ALA A 51 13.72 -11.45 7.16
CA ALA A 51 13.85 -12.83 6.66
C ALA A 51 12.80 -13.84 7.17
N SER A 52 12.16 -13.58 8.31
CA SER A 52 11.19 -14.50 8.94
C SER A 52 9.76 -13.96 8.94
N ASP A 53 9.56 -12.81 8.28
CA ASP A 53 8.29 -12.10 8.25
C ASP A 53 7.61 -12.27 6.89
N ASP A 54 6.38 -11.77 6.79
CA ASP A 54 5.58 -11.73 5.57
C ASP A 54 5.10 -10.29 5.27
N ASP A 55 4.26 -10.12 4.25
CA ASP A 55 3.76 -8.83 3.82
C ASP A 55 2.91 -8.08 4.88
N THR A 56 2.49 -8.77 5.96
CA THR A 56 1.66 -8.20 7.03
C THR A 56 2.48 -7.56 8.16
N ILE A 57 3.80 -7.77 8.22
CA ILE A 57 4.57 -7.45 9.44
C ILE A 57 4.57 -5.96 9.79
N TRP A 58 4.68 -5.10 8.78
CA TRP A 58 4.72 -3.66 8.99
C TRP A 58 3.40 -3.14 9.55
N LEU A 59 2.28 -3.73 9.12
CA LEU A 59 0.96 -3.43 9.67
C LEU A 59 0.85 -3.90 11.14
N ARG A 60 1.33 -5.12 11.44
CA ARG A 60 1.18 -5.73 12.77
C ARG A 60 2.11 -5.15 13.83
N ARG A 61 3.29 -4.66 13.44
CA ARG A 61 4.35 -4.23 14.37
C ARG A 61 4.65 -2.73 14.35
N THR A 62 4.00 -1.95 13.49
CA THR A 62 4.19 -0.49 13.45
C THR A 62 2.86 0.25 13.37
N SER A 63 2.89 1.58 13.48
CA SER A 63 1.71 2.45 13.33
C SER A 63 1.54 2.98 11.91
N ILE A 64 2.08 2.30 10.90
CA ILE A 64 2.16 2.82 9.52
C ILE A 64 0.79 3.08 8.87
N GLU A 65 -0.28 2.46 9.36
CA GLU A 65 -1.64 2.64 8.83
C GLU A 65 -2.46 3.73 9.56
N ARG A 66 -1.95 4.29 10.68
CA ARG A 66 -2.62 5.34 11.46
C ARG A 66 -2.43 6.71 10.80
#